data_AF-A0AAU6CFA9-F1
#
_entry.id   AF-A0AAU6CFA9-F1
#
_cell.length_a   1.000
_cell.length_b   1.000
_cell.length_c   1.000
_cell.angle_alpha   90.00
_cell.angle_beta   90.00
_cell.angle_gamma   90.00
#
_symmetry.space_group_name_H-M   'P 1'
#
loop_
_entity.id
_entity.type
_entity.pdbx_description
1 polymer ?
#
loop_
_entity_poly.entity_id
_entity_poly.type
_entity_poly.pdbx_seq_one_letter_code
_entity_poly.pdbx_strand_id
1 'polypeptide(L)'
;MTENRASWHEWLSAYTRAYDALPASNADVCPNCASAALHLAFTGLPRDRVGYASFWCSACQFGIHLSRVPVPDDVPMDSVYTPAHDRSAHIPNYTVVAQDAEDDGDDDDVESFQF
;
A
#
# COMPACT_ATOMS: atom_id res chain seq x y z
N MET A 1 -10.05 15.65 18.81
CA MET A 1 -9.98 14.19 18.60
C MET A 1 -8.57 13.92 18.14
N THR A 2 -7.75 13.33 19.00
CA THR A 2 -6.31 13.21 18.82
C THR A 2 -6.03 12.37 17.57
N GLU A 3 -5.23 12.93 16.67
CA GLU A 3 -4.86 12.35 15.37
C GLU A 3 -3.91 11.17 15.62
N ASN A 4 -4.44 10.01 16.01
CA ASN A 4 -3.65 8.79 16.12
C ASN A 4 -3.53 8.17 14.73
N ARG A 5 -2.59 8.70 13.94
CA ARG A 5 -2.28 8.17 12.61
C ARG A 5 -1.34 6.99 12.76
N ALA A 6 -1.78 5.79 12.38
CA ALA A 6 -0.90 4.63 12.33
C ALA A 6 0.25 4.88 11.34
N SER A 7 1.45 4.45 11.71
CA SER A 7 2.67 4.57 10.91
C SER A 7 2.62 3.72 9.63
N TRP A 8 3.48 4.01 8.67
CA TRP A 8 3.60 3.19 7.45
C TRP A 8 3.96 1.73 7.77
N HIS A 9 4.83 1.49 8.77
CA HIS A 9 5.22 0.15 9.20
C HIS A 9 4.06 -0.67 9.78
N GLU A 10 3.14 -0.04 10.51
CA GLU A 10 1.93 -0.71 11.01
C GLU A 10 1.00 -1.09 9.87
N TRP A 11 0.84 -0.21 8.87
CA TRP A 11 0.10 -0.52 7.65
C TRP A 11 0.77 -1.61 6.81
N LEU A 12 2.10 -1.61 6.69
CA LEU A 12 2.84 -2.66 5.99
C LEU A 12 2.67 -4.00 6.70
N SER A 13 2.74 -4.01 8.04
CA SER A 13 2.53 -5.22 8.83
C SER A 13 1.14 -5.80 8.64
N ALA A 14 0.11 -4.94 8.59
CA ALA A 14 -1.27 -5.36 8.29
C ALA A 14 -1.41 -5.86 6.84
N TYR A 15 -0.75 -5.20 5.88
CA TYR A 15 -0.70 -5.65 4.50
C TYR A 15 -0.07 -7.05 4.38
N THR A 16 1.07 -7.31 5.02
CA THR A 16 1.74 -8.62 4.95
C THR A 16 0.83 -9.73 5.45
N ARG A 17 0.14 -9.52 6.58
CA ARG A 17 -0.85 -10.49 7.09
C ARG A 17 -2.03 -10.69 6.14
N ALA A 18 -2.50 -9.64 5.47
CA ALA A 18 -3.57 -9.74 4.49
C ALA A 18 -3.11 -10.48 3.23
N TYR A 19 -1.88 -10.21 2.78
CA TYR A 19 -1.25 -10.85 1.63
C TYR A 19 -1.02 -12.35 1.86
N ASP A 20 -0.46 -12.73 3.02
CA ASP A 20 -0.19 -14.13 3.38
C ASP A 20 -1.47 -14.97 3.56
N ALA A 21 -2.61 -14.32 3.82
CA ALA A 21 -3.91 -14.97 3.95
C ALA A 21 -4.62 -15.19 2.60
N LEU A 22 -4.12 -14.64 1.50
CA LEU A 22 -4.75 -14.79 0.19
C LEU A 22 -4.82 -16.26 -0.25
N PRO A 23 -5.89 -16.66 -0.98
CA PRO A 23 -7.00 -15.83 -1.45
C PRO A 23 -8.13 -15.64 -0.42
N ALA A 24 -7.98 -16.13 0.81
CA ALA A 24 -9.00 -15.97 1.84
C ALA A 24 -9.09 -14.52 2.33
N SER A 25 -10.29 -14.09 2.73
CA SER A 25 -10.46 -12.78 3.38
C SER A 25 -9.89 -12.84 4.80
N ASN A 26 -8.82 -12.10 5.04
CA ASN A 26 -8.34 -11.84 6.40
C ASN A 26 -9.33 -10.86 7.09
N ALA A 27 -9.65 -11.13 8.36
CA ALA A 27 -10.53 -10.29 9.18
C ALA A 27 -9.73 -9.31 10.06
N ASP A 28 -8.53 -8.89 9.62
CA ASP A 28 -7.71 -7.96 10.38
C ASP A 28 -8.43 -6.64 10.58
N VAL A 29 -8.12 -6.04 11.73
CA VAL A 29 -8.57 -4.71 12.08
C VAL A 29 -7.63 -3.67 11.50
N CYS A 30 -8.20 -2.56 11.04
CA CYS A 30 -7.44 -1.41 10.57
C CYS A 30 -6.53 -0.89 11.68
N PRO A 31 -5.21 -0.70 11.43
CA PRO A 31 -4.29 -0.20 12.45
C PRO A 31 -4.61 1.24 12.88
N ASN A 32 -5.32 2.00 12.04
CA ASN A 32 -5.66 3.40 12.30
C ASN A 32 -6.95 3.59 13.12
N CYS A 33 -8.01 2.82 12.83
CA CYS A 33 -9.34 3.02 13.41
C CYS A 33 -9.96 1.78 14.06
N ALA A 34 -9.23 0.66 14.09
CA ALA A 34 -9.67 -0.64 14.62
C ALA A 34 -10.90 -1.27 13.94
N SER A 35 -11.41 -0.70 12.84
CA SER A 35 -12.51 -1.27 12.06
C SER A 35 -12.03 -2.46 11.22
N ALA A 36 -12.81 -3.55 11.18
CA ALA A 36 -12.59 -4.71 10.29
C ALA A 36 -13.07 -4.41 8.85
N ALA A 37 -12.54 -3.34 8.26
CA ALA A 37 -13.00 -2.78 7.01
C ALA A 37 -11.82 -2.54 6.04
N LEU A 38 -10.82 -3.42 6.10
CA LEU A 38 -9.63 -3.42 5.26
C LEU A 38 -9.92 -4.08 3.90
N HIS A 39 -9.33 -3.53 2.85
CA HIS A 39 -9.46 -3.98 1.47
C HIS A 39 -8.09 -4.02 0.81
N LEU A 40 -7.88 -5.03 -0.03
CA LEU A 40 -6.66 -5.22 -0.82
C LEU A 40 -7.06 -5.44 -2.28
N ALA A 41 -6.52 -4.61 -3.17
CA ALA A 41 -6.68 -4.75 -4.61
C ALA A 41 -5.34 -4.66 -5.32
N PHE A 42 -5.20 -5.46 -6.39
CA PHE A 42 -4.00 -5.48 -7.22
C PHE A 42 -4.29 -4.86 -8.59
N THR A 43 -3.37 -4.05 -9.09
CA THR A 43 -3.46 -3.45 -10.42
C THR A 43 -2.12 -3.55 -11.13
N GLY A 44 -2.06 -4.01 -12.37
CA GLY A 44 -0.79 -4.05 -13.12
C GLY A 44 -0.91 -4.73 -14.48
N LEU A 45 0.14 -5.45 -14.88
CA LEU A 45 0.15 -6.21 -16.13
C LEU A 45 -0.22 -7.68 -15.84
N PRO A 46 -1.40 -8.17 -16.27
CA PRO A 46 -1.83 -9.54 -15.96
C PRO A 46 -0.87 -10.62 -16.48
N ARG A 47 -0.15 -10.32 -17.57
CA ARG A 47 0.83 -11.23 -18.18
C ARG A 47 2.03 -11.49 -17.27
N ASP A 48 2.49 -10.47 -16.56
CA ASP A 48 3.71 -10.54 -15.75
C ASP A 48 3.40 -10.87 -14.28
N ARG A 49 2.11 -10.83 -13.88
CA ARG A 49 1.65 -11.03 -12.49
C ARG A 49 2.43 -10.19 -11.47
N VAL A 50 2.86 -9.01 -11.90
CA VAL A 50 3.52 -8.00 -11.06
C VAL A 50 2.81 -6.68 -11.27
N GLY A 51 2.51 -5.99 -10.17
CA GLY A 51 1.76 -4.75 -10.23
C GLY A 51 1.90 -3.90 -8.98
N TYR A 52 0.86 -3.13 -8.73
CA TYR A 52 0.66 -2.29 -7.57
C TYR A 52 -0.35 -2.95 -6.64
N ALA A 53 -0.12 -2.85 -5.34
CA ALA A 53 -1.11 -3.20 -4.34
C ALA A 53 -1.66 -1.91 -3.72
N SER A 54 -2.97 -1.74 -3.81
CA SER A 54 -3.72 -0.74 -3.04
C SER A 54 -4.29 -1.42 -1.80
N PHE A 55 -3.90 -0.95 -0.63
CA PHE A 55 -4.38 -1.50 0.64
C PHE A 55 -4.94 -0.39 1.52
N TRP A 56 -6.24 -0.42 1.79
CA TRP A 56 -6.92 0.70 2.45
C TRP A 56 -8.02 0.24 3.40
N CYS A 57 -8.41 1.13 4.31
CA CYS A 57 -9.61 0.95 5.12
C CYS A 57 -10.77 1.78 4.56
N SER A 58 -11.92 1.14 4.32
CA SER A 58 -13.13 1.82 3.88
C SER A 58 -13.82 2.67 4.96
N ALA A 59 -13.48 2.46 6.24
CA ALA A 59 -14.05 3.23 7.36
C ALA A 59 -13.32 4.56 7.61
N CYS A 60 -11.97 4.57 7.57
CA CYS A 60 -11.19 5.79 7.80
C CYS A 60 -10.58 6.40 6.53
N GLN A 61 -10.66 5.71 5.38
CA GLN A 61 -10.10 6.15 4.10
C GLN A 61 -8.60 6.48 4.15
N PHE A 62 -7.85 5.73 4.95
CA PHE A 62 -6.39 5.70 4.93
C PHE A 62 -5.90 4.37 4.38
N GLY A 63 -4.68 4.36 3.86
CA GLY A 63 -4.07 3.15 3.33
C GLY A 63 -2.63 3.36 2.88
N ILE A 64 -2.04 2.30 2.33
CA ILE A 64 -0.73 2.33 1.68
C ILE A 64 -0.85 1.86 0.24
N HIS A 65 0.12 2.28 -0.56
CA HIS A 65 0.27 1.86 -1.94
C HIS A 65 1.67 1.29 -2.14
N LEU A 66 1.75 0.03 -2.57
CA LEU A 66 3.02 -0.66 -2.80
C LEU A 66 3.21 -0.92 -4.29
N SER A 67 4.42 -0.68 -4.79
CA SER A 67 4.79 -0.93 -6.18
C SER A 67 5.56 -2.23 -6.35
N ARG A 68 5.49 -2.82 -7.54
CA ARG A 68 6.23 -4.04 -7.92
C ARG A 68 5.91 -5.25 -7.02
N VAL A 69 4.66 -5.35 -6.62
CA VAL A 69 4.15 -6.45 -5.81
C VAL A 69 3.81 -7.63 -6.72
N PRO A 70 4.30 -8.86 -6.43
CA PRO A 70 3.86 -10.06 -7.13
C PRO A 70 2.40 -10.38 -6.75
N VAL A 71 1.62 -10.87 -7.71
CA VAL A 71 0.20 -11.19 -7.51
C VAL A 71 0.00 -12.71 -7.66
N PRO A 72 -0.37 -13.44 -6.59
CA PRO A 72 -0.55 -14.89 -6.63
C PRO A 72 -1.63 -15.30 -7.63
N ASP A 73 -1.44 -16.33 -8.46
CA ASP A 73 -2.29 -16.66 -9.62
C ASP A 73 -3.81 -16.72 -9.34
N ASP A 74 -4.20 -17.19 -8.15
CA ASP A 74 -5.60 -17.34 -7.73
C ASP A 74 -6.28 -16.03 -7.27
N VAL A 75 -5.58 -14.89 -7.37
CA VAL A 75 -6.07 -13.58 -6.92
C VAL A 75 -6.40 -12.68 -8.11
N PRO A 76 -7.60 -12.05 -8.12
CA PRO A 76 -7.98 -11.12 -9.18
C PRO A 76 -7.03 -9.92 -9.22
N MET A 77 -6.74 -9.46 -10.43
CA MET A 77 -5.83 -8.35 -10.70
C MET A 77 -6.40 -7.50 -11.83
N ASP A 78 -6.57 -6.21 -11.56
CA ASP A 78 -7.01 -5.25 -12.57
C ASP A 78 -5.88 -4.87 -13.51
N SER A 79 -6.21 -4.61 -14.77
CA SER A 79 -5.23 -4.12 -15.74
C SER A 79 -4.90 -2.65 -15.50
N VAL A 80 -3.63 -2.29 -15.58
CA VAL A 80 -3.18 -0.89 -15.56
C VAL A 80 -3.74 -0.06 -16.73
N TYR A 81 -4.11 -0.73 -17.83
CA TYR A 81 -4.71 -0.10 -19.01
C TYR A 81 -6.22 0.14 -18.86
N THR A 82 -6.86 -0.41 -17.83
CA THR A 82 -8.26 -0.09 -17.52
C THR A 82 -8.37 1.43 -17.27
N PRO A 83 -9.34 2.14 -17.87
CA PRO A 83 -9.51 3.58 -17.63
C PRO A 83 -9.66 3.88 -16.13
N ALA A 84 -9.19 5.06 -15.69
CA ALA A 84 -9.24 5.43 -14.28
C ALA A 84 -10.67 5.40 -13.72
N HIS A 85 -11.67 5.81 -14.53
CA HIS A 85 -13.07 5.80 -14.14
C HIS A 85 -13.60 4.40 -13.79
N ASP A 86 -13.16 3.37 -14.52
CA ASP A 86 -13.54 1.98 -14.28
C ASP A 86 -12.78 1.40 -13.07
N ARG A 87 -11.52 1.82 -12.86
CA ARG A 87 -10.72 1.44 -11.68
C ARG A 87 -11.26 2.06 -10.38
N SER A 88 -11.72 3.31 -10.42
CA SER A 88 -12.28 4.02 -9.27
C SER A 88 -13.60 3.42 -8.78
N ALA A 89 -14.28 2.60 -9.59
CA ALA A 89 -15.43 1.82 -9.14
C ALA A 89 -15.05 0.77 -8.07
N HIS A 90 -13.79 0.35 -8.04
CA HIS A 90 -13.28 -0.70 -7.15
C HIS A 90 -12.31 -0.19 -6.10
N ILE A 91 -11.54 0.86 -6.41
CA ILE A 91 -10.57 1.46 -5.49
C ILE A 91 -10.97 2.93 -5.24
N PRO A 92 -11.49 3.29 -4.05
CA PRO A 92 -11.87 4.66 -3.75
C PRO A 92 -10.62 5.55 -3.62
N ASN A 93 -10.81 6.86 -3.69
CA ASN A 93 -9.77 7.79 -3.26
C ASN A 93 -9.58 7.66 -1.74
N TYR A 94 -8.38 7.30 -1.31
CA TYR A 94 -7.98 7.24 0.10
C TYR A 94 -6.67 8.02 0.30
N THR A 95 -6.44 8.48 1.51
CA THR A 95 -5.20 9.17 1.88
C THR A 95 -4.07 8.15 2.04
N VAL A 96 -3.06 8.24 1.18
CA VAL A 96 -1.87 7.40 1.28
C VAL A 96 -1.04 7.82 2.50
N VAL A 97 -0.74 6.85 3.34
CA VAL A 97 0.24 6.97 4.43
C VAL A 97 1.62 6.90 3.78
N ALA A 98 2.34 8.01 3.81
CA ALA A 98 3.70 8.08 3.28
C ALA A 98 4.62 7.18 4.10
N GLN A 99 5.61 6.58 3.44
CA GLN A 99 6.80 6.12 4.14
C GLN A 99 7.36 7.32 4.91
N ASP A 100 7.72 7.12 6.17
CA ASP A 100 8.46 8.14 6.90
C ASP A 100 9.69 8.45 6.05
N ALA A 101 9.83 9.72 5.62
CA ALA A 101 11.00 10.13 4.87
C ALA A 101 12.19 9.84 5.79
N GLU A 102 13.05 8.93 5.37
CA GLU A 102 14.38 8.83 5.96
C GLU A 102 14.97 10.24 5.81
N ASP A 103 15.32 10.85 6.95
CA ASP A 103 16.02 12.12 7.00
C ASP A 103 17.31 11.90 6.20
N ASP A 104 17.28 12.30 4.93
CA ASP A 104 18.42 12.30 4.01
C ASP A 104 19.42 13.29 4.62
N GLY A 105 20.17 12.79 5.60
CA GLY A 105 21.30 13.47 6.19
C GLY A 105 22.28 13.72 5.05
N ASP A 106 22.23 14.95 4.54
CA ASP A 106 23.18 15.54 3.62
C ASP A 106 24.58 15.43 4.25
N ASP A 107 25.24 14.30 4.02
CA ASP A 107 26.66 14.09 4.28
C ASP A 107 27.43 14.78 3.15
N ASP A 108 27.45 16.12 3.18
CA ASP A 108 28.44 16.91 2.46
C ASP A 108 29.78 16.77 3.20
N ASP A 109 30.40 15.60 3.10
CA ASP A 109 31.82 15.40 3.39
C ASP A 109 32.54 15.03 2.08
N VAL A 110 32.60 16.00 1.17
CA VAL A 110 33.56 15.96 0.07
C VAL A 110 34.95 16.24 0.65
N GLU A 111 35.60 15.18 1.15
CA GLU A 111 36.99 15.24 1.59
C GLU A 111 37.88 15.92 0.54
N SER A 112 38.67 16.86 1.04
CA SER A 112 39.60 17.71 0.29
C SER A 112 40.62 16.90 -0.51
N PHE A 113 40.52 16.91 -1.83
CA PHE A 113 41.65 16.57 -2.70
C PHE A 113 42.61 17.76 -2.75
N GLN A 114 43.67 17.72 -1.94
CA GLN A 114 44.87 18.54 -2.13
C GLN A 114 45.66 18.01 -3.34
N PHE A 115 45.93 18.89 -4.31
CA PHE A 115 46.94 18.71 -5.36
C PHE A 115 48.28 19.31 -4.93
#